data_AF-A0A4R8K466-F1
#
_entry.id   AF-A0A4R8K466-F1
#
_cell.length_a   1.000
_cell.length_b   1.000
_cell.length_c   1.000
_cell.angle_alpha   90.00
_cell.angle_beta   90.00
_cell.angle_gamma   90.00
#
_symmetry.space_group_name_H-M   'P 1'
#
loop_
_entity.id
_entity.type
_entity.pdbx_description
1 polymer ?
#
loop_
_entity_poly.entity_id
_entity_poly.type
_entity_poly.pdbx_seq_one_letter_code
_entity_poly.pdbx_strand_id
1 'polypeptide(L)'
;MARPAAVTPDQIRTTVLAMLAEAGDAASAAPATQATRATSVTPATPVTRERFRRAVSVRRLRARLGAGDPAMLSRALNAIEAELVQAGLAEVALPGLPDAIAAQMRALWAAAVSVQLDDVVRLRLHAQQATADAQTARHDADVRSEMLRIELGELRERLTARDAELTELRASSRHAAEGAQRLADETAALQTQLDTARTTLESLRHTHVTELADARSRYDGLSKRLLQETEHQRHALAAERERLATQFADAQTRITALEGLRERLLEELATERDAHRQAAAGAVALATVVAEQRHALQALQTLQARPAAHATQSAAQKRPARHPPARHAGPGHAAAIAAAPRARSRASRTRKSPTS
;
A
#
# COMPACT_ATOMS: atom_id res chain seq x y z
N MET A 1 -53.89 -115.59 -27.66
CA MET A 1 -53.07 -114.71 -26.80
C MET A 1 -52.51 -115.54 -25.66
N ALA A 2 -51.28 -116.04 -25.80
CA ALA A 2 -50.65 -116.92 -24.81
C ALA A 2 -50.16 -116.11 -23.60
N ARG A 3 -50.51 -116.55 -22.39
CA ARG A 3 -50.03 -115.94 -21.13
C ARG A 3 -48.49 -116.02 -21.05
N PRO A 4 -47.79 -114.96 -20.59
CA PRO A 4 -46.39 -115.09 -20.22
C PRO A 4 -46.29 -116.03 -19.01
N ALA A 5 -45.41 -117.03 -19.09
CA ALA A 5 -45.16 -117.95 -17.99
C ALA A 5 -44.68 -117.18 -16.76
N ALA A 6 -45.32 -117.41 -15.61
CA ALA A 6 -44.90 -116.79 -14.35
C ALA A 6 -43.55 -117.40 -13.92
N VAL A 7 -42.51 -116.57 -13.92
CA VAL A 7 -41.18 -116.96 -13.45
C VAL A 7 -41.21 -117.12 -11.93
N THR A 8 -40.81 -118.28 -11.42
CA THR A 8 -40.82 -118.57 -9.98
C THR A 8 -39.50 -118.12 -9.31
N PRO A 9 -39.51 -117.79 -8.00
CA PRO A 9 -38.31 -117.38 -7.27
C PRO A 9 -37.20 -118.44 -7.29
N ASP A 10 -37.54 -119.73 -7.29
CA ASP A 10 -36.55 -120.82 -7.41
C ASP A 10 -35.91 -120.88 -8.80
N GLN A 11 -36.65 -120.54 -9.86
CA GLN A 11 -36.10 -120.39 -11.21
C GLN A 11 -35.12 -119.20 -11.29
N ILE A 12 -35.41 -118.11 -10.58
CA ILE A 12 -34.49 -116.97 -10.48
C ILE A 12 -33.23 -117.38 -9.70
N ARG A 13 -33.37 -118.11 -8.59
CA ARG A 13 -32.24 -118.54 -7.75
C ARG A 13 -31.32 -119.51 -8.50
N THR A 14 -31.89 -120.52 -9.17
CA THR A 14 -31.13 -121.49 -9.97
C THR A 14 -30.43 -120.85 -11.16
N THR A 15 -31.07 -119.91 -11.86
CA THR A 15 -30.43 -119.19 -12.97
C THR A 15 -29.34 -118.22 -12.52
N VAL A 16 -29.50 -117.55 -11.37
CA VAL A 16 -28.45 -116.70 -10.79
C VAL A 16 -27.24 -117.53 -10.35
N LEU A 17 -27.46 -118.69 -9.71
CA LEU A 17 -26.38 -119.61 -9.34
C LEU A 17 -25.67 -120.18 -10.56
N ALA A 18 -26.41 -120.53 -11.63
CA ALA A 18 -25.81 -120.95 -12.90
C ALA A 18 -24.98 -119.85 -13.55
N MET A 19 -25.46 -118.60 -13.55
CA MET A 19 -24.70 -117.45 -14.06
C MET A 19 -23.42 -117.17 -13.25
N LEU A 20 -23.46 -117.38 -11.93
CA LEU A 20 -22.29 -117.25 -11.06
C LEU A 20 -21.30 -118.41 -11.24
N ALA A 21 -21.79 -119.63 -11.47
CA ALA A 21 -20.96 -120.79 -11.80
C ALA A 21 -20.27 -120.60 -13.16
N GLU A 22 -21.00 -120.17 -14.20
CA GLU A 22 -20.43 -119.86 -15.52
C GLU A 22 -19.41 -118.71 -15.46
N ALA A 23 -19.68 -117.67 -14.67
CA ALA A 23 -18.71 -116.60 -14.45
C ALA A 23 -17.50 -117.07 -13.60
N GLY A 24 -17.68 -118.10 -12.77
CA GLY A 24 -16.62 -118.79 -12.03
C GLY A 24 -15.73 -119.64 -12.93
N ASP A 25 -16.32 -120.37 -13.88
CA ASP A 25 -15.57 -121.13 -14.90
C ASP A 25 -14.82 -120.20 -15.86
N ALA A 26 -15.42 -119.07 -16.24
CA ALA A 26 -14.76 -118.05 -17.06
C ALA A 26 -13.61 -117.33 -16.32
N ALA A 27 -13.72 -117.12 -15.01
CA ALA A 27 -12.65 -116.58 -14.18
C ALA A 27 -11.55 -117.61 -13.88
N SER A 28 -11.90 -118.91 -13.82
CA SER A 28 -10.97 -120.03 -13.72
C SER A 28 -10.21 -120.33 -15.03
N ALA A 29 -10.72 -119.85 -16.17
CA ALA A 29 -10.12 -120.04 -17.50
C ALA A 29 -9.25 -118.84 -17.98
N ALA A 30 -9.16 -117.77 -17.20
CA ALA A 30 -8.18 -116.70 -17.40
C ALA A 30 -6.82 -117.12 -16.79
N PRO A 31 -5.66 -116.74 -17.38
CA PRO A 31 -4.45 -117.56 -17.33
C PRO A 31 -3.85 -117.65 -15.93
N ALA A 32 -3.85 -118.86 -15.38
CA ALA A 32 -3.02 -119.25 -14.24
C ALA A 32 -1.70 -119.82 -14.75
N THR A 33 -0.61 -119.10 -14.54
CA THR A 33 0.76 -119.60 -14.65
C THR A 33 1.05 -120.51 -13.43
N GLN A 34 1.26 -121.81 -13.69
CA GLN A 34 2.08 -122.85 -12.98
C GLN A 34 2.24 -122.73 -11.44
N ALA A 35 2.13 -123.74 -10.57
CA ALA A 35 2.02 -125.20 -10.52
C ALA A 35 1.46 -125.49 -9.08
N THR A 36 0.85 -126.59 -8.67
CA THR A 36 1.17 -128.02 -8.82
C THR A 36 -0.10 -128.78 -8.40
N ARG A 37 -0.41 -129.85 -9.12
CA ARG A 37 -1.63 -130.66 -8.96
C ARG A 37 -1.45 -131.66 -7.82
N ALA A 38 -2.25 -131.53 -6.77
CA ALA A 38 -2.61 -132.63 -5.88
C ALA A 38 -4.12 -132.56 -5.64
N THR A 39 -4.80 -133.66 -5.96
CA THR A 39 -6.23 -133.91 -5.82
C THR A 39 -6.75 -133.44 -4.46
N SER A 40 -7.46 -132.31 -4.48
CA SER A 40 -8.37 -131.89 -3.43
C SER A 40 -9.57 -131.24 -4.13
N VAL A 41 -10.75 -131.61 -3.66
CA VAL A 41 -12.05 -131.10 -4.08
C VAL A 41 -11.98 -129.56 -4.06
N THR A 42 -12.14 -128.91 -5.21
CA THR A 42 -12.10 -127.45 -5.33
C THR A 42 -13.20 -126.85 -4.46
N PRO A 43 -12.90 -126.13 -3.35
CA PRO A 43 -13.92 -125.35 -2.68
C PRO A 43 -14.22 -124.13 -3.56
N ALA A 44 -15.50 -123.83 -3.75
CA ALA A 44 -15.94 -122.69 -4.51
C ALA A 44 -15.30 -121.40 -3.95
N THR A 45 -14.60 -120.64 -4.81
CA THR A 45 -14.12 -119.29 -4.46
C THR A 45 -15.27 -118.43 -3.90
N PRO A 46 -15.12 -117.74 -2.75
CA PRO A 46 -16.23 -117.06 -2.10
C PRO A 46 -16.79 -115.91 -2.97
N VAL A 47 -18.10 -115.72 -2.93
CA VAL A 47 -18.79 -114.71 -3.74
C VAL A 47 -18.70 -113.35 -3.03
N THR A 48 -17.81 -112.47 -3.50
CA THR A 48 -17.75 -111.07 -3.05
C THR A 48 -18.80 -110.21 -3.76
N ARG A 49 -19.22 -109.13 -3.11
CA ARG A 49 -20.26 -108.21 -3.63
C ARG A 49 -19.94 -107.65 -5.02
N GLU A 50 -18.67 -107.28 -5.25
CA GLU A 50 -18.21 -106.77 -6.54
C GLU A 50 -18.27 -107.84 -7.64
N ARG A 51 -17.97 -109.10 -7.31
CA ARG A 51 -18.05 -110.22 -8.24
C ARG A 51 -19.49 -110.54 -8.63
N PHE A 52 -20.41 -110.58 -7.67
CA PHE A 52 -21.83 -110.80 -7.92
C PHE A 52 -22.39 -109.75 -8.91
N ARG A 53 -22.09 -108.47 -8.69
CA ARG A 53 -22.55 -107.35 -9.53
C ARG A 53 -21.92 -107.34 -10.94
N ARG A 54 -20.68 -107.83 -11.09
CA ARG A 54 -20.03 -107.95 -12.41
C ARG A 54 -20.61 -109.12 -13.22
N ALA A 55 -20.94 -110.23 -12.57
CA ALA A 55 -21.46 -111.42 -13.22
C ALA A 55 -22.95 -111.30 -13.56
N VAL A 56 -23.76 -110.78 -12.63
CA VAL A 56 -25.21 -110.81 -12.68
C VAL A 56 -25.78 -109.40 -12.78
N SER A 57 -26.65 -109.15 -13.76
CA SER A 57 -27.39 -107.91 -13.91
C SER A 57 -28.85 -108.20 -14.25
N VAL A 58 -29.77 -107.31 -13.84
CA VAL A 58 -31.22 -107.46 -14.08
C VAL A 58 -31.50 -107.70 -15.57
N ARG A 59 -30.75 -107.03 -16.46
CA ARG A 59 -30.86 -107.19 -17.92
C ARG A 59 -30.43 -108.58 -18.40
N ARG A 60 -29.31 -109.11 -17.88
CA ARG A 60 -28.81 -110.45 -18.24
C ARG A 60 -29.72 -111.56 -17.68
N LEU A 61 -30.20 -111.38 -16.46
CA LEU A 61 -31.13 -112.31 -15.82
C LEU A 61 -32.46 -112.39 -16.60
N ARG A 62 -33.01 -111.24 -17.00
CA ARG A 62 -34.23 -111.19 -17.83
C ARG A 62 -34.03 -111.82 -19.21
N ALA A 63 -32.87 -111.62 -19.83
CA ALA A 63 -32.55 -112.22 -21.13
C ALA A 63 -32.51 -113.76 -21.09
N ARG A 64 -32.12 -114.36 -19.97
CA ARG A 64 -32.09 -115.83 -19.80
C ARG A 64 -33.41 -116.44 -19.36
N LEU A 65 -34.23 -115.69 -18.63
CA LEU A 65 -35.55 -116.13 -18.18
C LEU A 65 -36.65 -115.91 -19.22
N GLY A 66 -36.40 -115.10 -20.26
CA GLY A 66 -37.33 -114.81 -21.35
C GLY A 66 -38.55 -113.96 -20.96
N ALA A 67 -38.85 -113.82 -19.68
CA ALA A 67 -39.93 -113.01 -19.11
C ALA A 67 -39.60 -112.58 -17.66
N GLY A 68 -40.36 -111.63 -17.11
CA GLY A 68 -40.25 -111.18 -15.72
C GLY A 68 -40.18 -109.66 -15.54
N ASP A 69 -40.82 -109.16 -14.49
CA ASP A 69 -40.87 -107.74 -14.16
C ASP A 69 -39.54 -107.26 -13.53
N PRO A 70 -38.98 -106.13 -13.98
CA PRO A 70 -37.63 -105.69 -13.60
C PRO A 70 -37.50 -105.32 -12.11
N ALA A 71 -38.58 -104.81 -11.50
CA ALA A 71 -38.58 -104.46 -10.08
C ALA A 71 -38.56 -105.71 -9.18
N MET A 72 -39.28 -106.76 -9.56
CA MET A 72 -39.27 -108.05 -8.85
C MET A 72 -37.91 -108.74 -8.99
N LEU A 73 -37.32 -108.75 -10.20
CA LEU A 73 -35.99 -109.31 -10.43
C LEU A 73 -34.90 -108.54 -9.66
N SER A 74 -34.99 -107.21 -9.55
CA SER A 74 -34.06 -106.39 -8.76
C SER A 74 -34.13 -106.70 -7.26
N ARG A 75 -35.35 -106.84 -6.70
CA ARG A 75 -35.53 -107.21 -5.29
C ARG A 75 -35.03 -108.63 -5.00
N ALA A 76 -35.37 -109.60 -5.86
CA ALA A 76 -34.89 -110.97 -5.74
C ALA A 76 -33.35 -111.04 -5.86
N LEU A 77 -32.75 -110.28 -6.79
CA LEU A 77 -31.30 -110.20 -6.93
C LEU A 77 -30.62 -109.59 -5.70
N ASN A 78 -31.15 -108.52 -5.12
CA ASN A 78 -30.58 -107.92 -3.91
C ASN A 78 -30.68 -108.85 -2.70
N ALA A 79 -31.78 -109.61 -2.57
CA ALA A 79 -31.93 -110.62 -1.53
C ALA A 79 -30.90 -111.76 -1.72
N ILE A 80 -30.75 -112.25 -2.95
CA ILE A 80 -29.76 -113.29 -3.28
C ILE A 80 -28.31 -112.76 -3.12
N GLU A 81 -28.03 -111.50 -3.46
CA GLU A 81 -26.73 -110.83 -3.24
C GLU A 81 -26.39 -110.82 -1.75
N ALA A 82 -27.34 -110.41 -0.90
CA ALA A 82 -27.15 -110.37 0.54
C ALA A 82 -26.93 -111.77 1.13
N GLU A 83 -27.75 -112.75 0.74
CA GLU A 83 -27.61 -114.14 1.20
C GLU A 83 -26.26 -114.75 0.79
N LEU A 84 -25.83 -114.56 -0.46
CA LEU A 84 -24.58 -115.13 -0.97
C LEU A 84 -23.33 -114.44 -0.43
N VAL A 85 -23.36 -113.12 -0.24
CA VAL A 85 -22.25 -112.38 0.39
C VAL A 85 -22.16 -112.73 1.87
N GLN A 86 -23.30 -112.93 2.55
CA GLN A 86 -23.32 -113.35 3.95
C GLN A 86 -22.84 -114.80 4.13
N ALA A 87 -23.22 -115.70 3.23
CA ALA A 87 -22.68 -117.07 3.17
C ALA A 87 -21.17 -117.08 2.84
N GLY A 88 -20.74 -116.24 1.89
CA GLY A 88 -19.33 -116.13 1.52
C GLY A 88 -18.45 -115.52 2.62
N LEU A 89 -18.98 -114.61 3.44
CA LEU A 89 -18.28 -114.10 4.63
C LEU A 89 -18.21 -115.15 5.76
N ALA A 90 -19.19 -116.05 5.84
CA ALA A 90 -19.14 -117.19 6.76
C ALA A 90 -18.08 -118.23 6.33
N GLU A 91 -17.88 -118.45 5.03
CA GLU A 91 -16.84 -119.33 4.47
C GLU A 91 -15.40 -118.76 4.54
N VAL A 92 -15.24 -117.44 4.71
CA VAL A 92 -13.92 -116.81 4.95
C VAL A 92 -13.43 -117.03 6.40
N ALA A 93 -14.17 -117.76 7.23
CA ALA A 93 -13.66 -118.27 8.51
C ALA A 93 -12.46 -119.20 8.25
N LEU A 94 -11.29 -118.83 8.79
CA LEU A 94 -10.07 -119.63 8.66
C LEU A 94 -10.34 -121.10 9.05
N PRO A 95 -10.01 -122.07 8.18
CA PRO A 95 -10.28 -123.48 8.47
C PRO A 95 -9.43 -123.94 9.66
N GLY A 96 -10.08 -124.36 10.75
CA GLY A 96 -9.43 -124.95 11.93
C GLY A 96 -9.61 -124.19 13.25
N LEU A 97 -10.31 -123.05 13.27
CA LEU A 97 -10.65 -122.35 14.51
C LEU A 97 -12.06 -122.74 15.01
N PRO A 98 -12.23 -123.16 16.27
CA PRO A 98 -13.54 -123.38 16.86
C PRO A 98 -14.45 -122.16 16.70
N ASP A 99 -15.71 -122.37 16.32
CA ASP A 99 -16.66 -121.31 15.95
C ASP A 99 -16.81 -120.22 17.03
N ALA A 100 -16.71 -120.60 18.30
CA ALA A 100 -16.73 -119.66 19.43
C ALA A 100 -15.57 -118.65 19.41
N ILE A 101 -14.36 -119.10 19.05
CA ILE A 101 -13.16 -118.24 18.96
C ILE A 101 -13.22 -117.38 17.70
N ALA A 102 -13.68 -117.93 16.58
CA ALA A 102 -13.89 -117.18 15.35
C ALA A 102 -14.94 -116.05 15.54
N ALA A 103 -15.99 -116.29 16.31
CA ALA A 103 -16.98 -115.28 16.67
C ALA A 103 -16.40 -114.17 17.57
N GLN A 104 -15.59 -114.52 18.57
CA GLN A 104 -14.91 -113.55 19.43
C GLN A 104 -13.89 -112.70 18.64
N MET A 105 -13.09 -113.31 17.77
CA MET A 105 -12.14 -112.59 16.91
C MET A 105 -12.86 -111.64 15.95
N ARG A 106 -13.99 -112.06 15.36
CA ARG A 106 -14.84 -111.18 14.54
C ARG A 106 -15.42 -110.01 15.35
N ALA A 107 -15.85 -110.25 16.59
CA ALA A 107 -16.34 -109.21 17.49
C ALA A 107 -15.24 -108.20 17.87
N LEU A 108 -14.03 -108.70 18.18
CA LEU A 108 -12.86 -107.85 18.47
C LEU A 108 -12.43 -107.03 17.25
N TRP A 109 -12.41 -107.63 16.06
CA TRP A 109 -12.12 -106.91 14.81
C TRP A 109 -13.20 -105.87 14.50
N ALA A 110 -14.48 -106.20 14.65
CA ALA A 110 -15.56 -105.25 14.45
C ALA A 110 -15.48 -104.07 15.42
N ALA A 111 -15.15 -104.33 16.70
CA ALA A 111 -14.94 -103.29 17.71
C ALA A 111 -13.69 -102.43 17.42
N ALA A 112 -12.59 -103.03 16.97
CA ALA A 112 -11.39 -102.28 16.59
C ALA A 112 -11.63 -101.39 15.35
N VAL A 113 -12.33 -101.91 14.34
CA VAL A 113 -12.71 -101.16 13.15
C VAL A 113 -13.71 -100.05 13.49
N SER A 114 -14.66 -100.26 14.41
CA SER A 114 -15.57 -99.19 14.84
C SER A 114 -14.82 -98.06 15.55
N VAL A 115 -13.89 -98.38 16.45
CA VAL A 115 -13.05 -97.36 17.13
C VAL A 115 -12.20 -96.59 16.11
N GLN A 116 -11.61 -97.26 15.12
CA GLN A 116 -10.85 -96.58 14.06
C GLN A 116 -11.73 -95.69 13.17
N LEU A 117 -12.95 -96.14 12.84
CA LEU A 117 -13.91 -95.32 12.10
C LEU A 117 -14.35 -94.10 12.92
N ASP A 118 -14.60 -94.27 14.22
CA ASP A 118 -14.93 -93.17 15.13
C ASP A 118 -13.77 -92.15 15.21
N ASP A 119 -12.52 -92.62 15.26
CA ASP A 119 -11.34 -91.75 15.23
C ASP A 119 -11.21 -90.99 13.91
N VAL A 120 -11.47 -91.63 12.76
CA VAL A 120 -11.48 -90.96 11.46
C VAL A 120 -12.61 -89.93 11.37
N VAL A 121 -13.80 -90.23 11.90
CA VAL A 121 -14.90 -89.27 11.97
C VAL A 121 -14.54 -88.09 12.87
N ARG A 122 -13.95 -88.34 14.03
CA ARG A 122 -13.47 -87.30 14.95
C ARG A 122 -12.39 -86.43 14.32
N LEU A 123 -11.42 -87.02 13.63
CA LEU A 123 -10.38 -86.30 12.90
C LEU A 123 -10.96 -85.47 11.75
N ARG A 124 -11.95 -86.00 11.02
CA ARG A 124 -12.66 -85.24 9.98
C ARG A 124 -13.41 -84.05 10.56
N LEU A 125 -14.12 -84.23 11.67
CA LEU A 125 -14.85 -83.16 12.34
C LEU A 125 -13.89 -82.09 12.89
N HIS A 126 -12.79 -82.51 13.52
CA HIS A 126 -11.75 -81.59 13.98
C HIS A 126 -11.09 -80.84 12.81
N ALA A 127 -10.78 -81.49 11.70
CA ALA A 127 -10.23 -80.84 10.51
C ALA A 127 -11.23 -79.84 9.90
N GLN A 128 -12.51 -80.20 9.82
CA GLN A 128 -13.57 -79.30 9.36
C GLN A 128 -13.68 -78.07 10.27
N GLN A 129 -13.68 -78.28 11.59
CA GLN A 129 -13.71 -77.20 12.56
C GLN A 129 -12.48 -76.27 12.43
N ALA A 130 -11.27 -76.84 12.39
CA ALA A 130 -10.05 -76.06 12.19
C ALA A 130 -10.04 -75.28 10.86
N THR A 131 -10.62 -75.82 9.80
CA THR A 131 -10.75 -75.10 8.52
C THR A 131 -11.76 -73.96 8.60
N ALA A 132 -12.87 -74.14 9.33
CA ALA A 132 -13.85 -73.08 9.56
C ALA A 132 -13.27 -71.96 10.43
N ASP A 133 -12.54 -72.31 11.49
CA ASP A 133 -11.85 -71.35 12.36
C ASP A 133 -10.76 -70.58 11.59
N ALA A 134 -10.02 -71.24 10.71
CA ALA A 134 -9.04 -70.57 9.86
C ALA A 134 -9.70 -69.64 8.82
N GLN A 135 -10.87 -70.00 8.29
CA GLN A 135 -11.61 -69.17 7.34
C GLN A 135 -12.20 -67.92 8.01
N THR A 136 -12.77 -68.06 9.21
CA THR A 136 -13.27 -66.92 10.00
C THR A 136 -12.12 -65.99 10.38
N ALA A 137 -11.00 -66.51 10.87
CA ALA A 137 -9.83 -65.70 11.20
C ALA A 137 -9.23 -64.97 9.98
N ARG A 138 -9.24 -65.60 8.79
CA ARG A 138 -8.85 -64.95 7.53
C ARG A 138 -9.81 -63.83 7.16
N HIS A 139 -11.12 -64.10 7.18
CA HIS A 139 -12.12 -63.08 6.89
C HIS A 139 -12.02 -61.87 7.83
N ASP A 140 -11.83 -62.11 9.13
CA ASP A 140 -11.65 -61.04 10.13
C ASP A 140 -10.36 -60.24 9.90
N ALA A 141 -9.29 -60.90 9.44
CA ALA A 141 -8.05 -60.23 9.08
C ALA A 141 -8.21 -59.38 7.80
N ASP A 142 -8.94 -59.90 6.82
CA ASP A 142 -9.24 -59.18 5.57
C ASP A 142 -10.07 -57.92 5.87
N VAL A 143 -11.15 -58.03 6.66
CA VAL A 143 -11.98 -56.89 7.08
C VAL A 143 -11.15 -55.84 7.84
N ARG A 144 -10.29 -56.27 8.78
CA ARG A 144 -9.39 -55.35 9.48
C ARG A 144 -8.39 -54.68 8.53
N SER A 145 -7.89 -55.40 7.53
CA SER A 145 -6.98 -54.82 6.54
C SER A 145 -7.65 -53.77 5.66
N GLU A 146 -8.92 -53.99 5.26
CA GLU A 146 -9.67 -53.00 4.50
C GLU A 146 -10.02 -51.78 5.34
N MET A 147 -10.41 -51.97 6.60
CA MET A 147 -10.64 -50.86 7.55
C MET A 147 -9.38 -49.99 7.70
N LEU A 148 -8.21 -50.61 7.94
CA LEU A 148 -6.95 -49.88 8.06
C LEU A 148 -6.55 -49.18 6.76
N ARG A 149 -6.87 -49.75 5.59
CA ARG A 149 -6.63 -49.07 4.30
C ARG A 149 -7.50 -47.83 4.14
N ILE A 150 -8.77 -47.89 4.55
CA ILE A 150 -9.68 -46.75 4.55
C ILE A 150 -9.16 -45.67 5.50
N GLU A 151 -8.83 -46.01 6.75
CA GLU A 151 -8.26 -45.07 7.73
C GLU A 151 -6.96 -44.42 7.22
N LEU A 152 -6.06 -45.20 6.60
CA LEU A 152 -4.86 -44.65 5.97
C LEU A 152 -5.17 -43.71 4.80
N GLY A 153 -6.23 -43.99 4.03
CA GLY A 153 -6.73 -43.11 2.98
C GLY A 153 -7.20 -41.77 3.56
N GLU A 154 -8.08 -41.82 4.57
CA GLU A 154 -8.59 -40.62 5.24
C GLU A 154 -7.49 -39.78 5.89
N LEU A 155 -6.51 -40.42 6.53
CA LEU A 155 -5.38 -39.71 7.13
C LEU A 155 -4.51 -39.03 6.07
N ARG A 156 -4.29 -39.67 4.91
CA ARG A 156 -3.57 -39.06 3.79
C ARG A 156 -4.34 -37.87 3.22
N GLU A 157 -5.65 -37.97 3.06
CA GLU A 157 -6.49 -36.85 2.62
C GLU A 157 -6.49 -35.68 3.62
N ARG A 158 -6.54 -35.97 4.93
CA ARG A 158 -6.42 -34.92 5.96
C ARG A 158 -5.05 -34.26 5.93
N LEU A 159 -3.97 -35.02 5.72
CA LEU A 159 -2.63 -34.47 5.59
C LEU A 159 -2.49 -33.57 4.37
N THR A 160 -2.97 -34.00 3.19
CA THR A 160 -2.90 -33.17 1.98
C THR A 160 -3.76 -31.91 2.10
N ALA A 161 -4.92 -31.97 2.76
CA ALA A 161 -5.74 -30.80 3.07
C ALA A 161 -5.00 -29.82 4.01
N ARG A 162 -4.36 -30.33 5.08
CA ARG A 162 -3.55 -29.51 6.00
C ARG A 162 -2.35 -28.89 5.30
N ASP A 163 -1.68 -29.61 4.40
CA ASP A 163 -0.58 -29.06 3.61
C ASP A 163 -1.05 -27.93 2.70
N ALA A 164 -2.21 -28.07 2.05
CA ALA A 164 -2.81 -27.01 1.25
C ALA A 164 -3.12 -25.76 2.11
N GLU A 165 -3.78 -25.93 3.26
CA GLU A 165 -4.06 -24.86 4.22
C GLU A 165 -2.76 -24.16 4.67
N LEU A 166 -1.69 -24.92 4.98
CA LEU A 166 -0.39 -24.35 5.37
C LEU A 166 0.27 -23.56 4.24
N THR A 167 0.14 -24.01 2.99
CA THR A 167 0.68 -23.25 1.85
C THR A 167 -0.09 -21.95 1.62
N GLU A 168 -1.40 -21.96 1.80
CA GLU A 168 -2.25 -20.77 1.72
C GLU A 168 -1.94 -19.78 2.83
N LEU A 169 -1.82 -20.24 4.08
CA LEU A 169 -1.42 -19.41 5.22
C LEU A 169 -0.02 -18.83 5.04
N ARG A 170 0.92 -19.61 4.47
CA ARG A 170 2.26 -19.09 4.14
C ARG A 170 2.19 -18.02 3.06
N ALA A 171 1.36 -18.19 2.03
CA ALA A 171 1.18 -17.19 0.98
C ALA A 171 0.54 -15.89 1.54
N SER A 172 -0.50 -16.01 2.36
CA SER A 172 -1.16 -14.85 2.99
C SER A 172 -0.22 -14.12 3.96
N SER A 173 0.60 -14.84 4.73
CA SER A 173 1.58 -14.23 5.62
C SER A 173 2.66 -13.44 4.87
N ARG A 174 3.14 -13.94 3.73
CA ARG A 174 4.09 -13.21 2.88
C ARG A 174 3.45 -11.96 2.30
N HIS A 175 2.21 -12.07 1.81
CA HIS A 175 1.47 -10.92 1.28
C HIS A 175 1.26 -9.84 2.35
N ALA A 176 0.89 -10.24 3.58
CA ALA A 176 0.76 -9.32 4.69
C ALA A 176 2.10 -8.66 5.07
N ALA A 177 3.21 -9.42 5.07
CA ALA A 177 4.55 -8.89 5.33
C ALA A 177 5.01 -7.89 4.25
N GLU A 178 4.74 -8.18 2.97
CA GLU A 178 5.00 -7.26 1.87
C GLU A 178 4.17 -5.97 2.00
N GLY A 179 2.90 -6.08 2.38
CA GLY A 179 2.04 -4.93 2.65
C GLY A 179 2.55 -4.09 3.82
N ALA A 180 2.95 -4.72 4.92
CA ALA A 180 3.53 -4.05 6.08
C ALA A 180 4.84 -3.31 5.73
N GLN A 181 5.71 -3.95 4.91
CA GLN A 181 6.94 -3.31 4.46
C GLN A 181 6.67 -2.08 3.58
N ARG A 182 5.73 -2.18 2.63
CA ARG A 182 5.35 -1.03 1.79
C ARG A 182 4.82 0.14 2.62
N LEU A 183 3.95 -0.13 3.59
CA LEU A 183 3.44 0.90 4.49
C LEU A 183 4.56 1.50 5.35
N ALA A 184 5.50 0.69 5.82
CA ALA A 184 6.67 1.19 6.56
C ALA A 184 7.51 2.13 5.68
N ASP A 185 7.80 1.74 4.43
CA ASP A 185 8.55 2.56 3.49
C ASP A 185 7.82 3.87 3.15
N GLU A 186 6.49 3.84 2.97
CA GLU A 186 5.65 5.02 2.77
C GLU A 186 5.65 5.95 3.98
N THR A 187 5.55 5.40 5.20
CA THR A 187 5.61 6.22 6.43
C THR A 187 6.98 6.87 6.62
N ALA A 188 8.07 6.17 6.32
CA ALA A 188 9.41 6.72 6.34
C ALA A 188 9.58 7.84 5.31
N ALA A 189 9.06 7.65 4.08
CA ALA A 189 9.06 8.68 3.06
C ALA A 189 8.29 9.94 3.51
N LEU A 190 7.10 9.78 4.08
CA LEU A 190 6.31 10.90 4.61
C LEU A 190 7.02 11.61 5.78
N GLN A 191 7.69 10.89 6.67
CA GLN A 191 8.49 11.49 7.74
C GLN A 191 9.63 12.34 7.18
N THR A 192 10.37 11.84 6.19
CA THR A 192 11.43 12.64 5.54
C THR A 192 10.89 13.89 4.84
N GLN A 193 9.71 13.80 4.21
CA GLN A 193 9.03 14.97 3.61
C GLN A 193 8.59 15.98 4.68
N LEU A 194 8.15 15.51 5.84
CA LEU A 194 7.76 16.37 6.95
C LEU A 194 8.98 17.10 7.52
N ASP A 195 10.09 16.40 7.74
CA ASP A 195 11.31 17.00 8.29
C ASP A 195 11.95 18.00 7.31
N THR A 196 11.92 17.71 6.01
CA THR A 196 12.34 18.68 4.97
C THR A 196 11.41 19.90 4.94
N ALA A 197 10.09 19.72 5.07
CA ALA A 197 9.15 20.84 5.18
C ALA A 197 9.37 21.68 6.44
N ARG A 198 9.71 21.06 7.58
CA ARG A 198 10.03 21.78 8.83
C ARG A 198 11.30 22.62 8.70
N THR A 199 12.38 22.02 8.22
CA THR A 199 13.67 22.71 8.05
C THR A 199 13.58 23.85 7.03
N THR A 200 12.84 23.67 5.94
CA THR A 200 12.58 24.74 4.97
C THR A 200 11.76 25.87 5.59
N LEU A 201 10.73 25.57 6.38
CA LEU A 201 9.94 26.58 7.09
C LEU A 201 10.79 27.35 8.10
N GLU A 202 11.61 26.66 8.90
CA GLU A 202 12.52 27.28 9.87
C GLU A 202 13.54 28.20 9.20
N SER A 203 14.15 27.76 8.09
CA SER A 203 15.08 28.61 7.32
C SER A 203 14.39 29.83 6.72
N LEU A 204 13.18 29.70 6.16
CA LEU A 204 12.40 30.83 5.67
C LEU A 204 12.04 31.82 6.79
N ARG A 205 11.66 31.33 7.97
CA ARG A 205 11.41 32.17 9.15
C ARG A 205 12.65 32.93 9.56
N HIS A 206 13.80 32.26 9.60
CA HIS A 206 15.07 32.88 9.95
C HIS A 206 15.42 34.00 8.95
N THR A 207 15.34 33.73 7.65
CA THR A 207 15.57 34.71 6.58
C THR A 207 14.63 35.91 6.71
N HIS A 208 13.34 35.67 6.96
CA HIS A 208 12.38 36.77 7.15
C HIS A 208 12.71 37.64 8.37
N VAL A 209 13.10 37.02 9.49
CA VAL A 209 13.50 37.76 10.69
C VAL A 209 14.75 38.61 10.42
N THR A 210 15.74 38.07 9.69
CA THR A 210 16.94 38.82 9.32
C THR A 210 16.62 39.99 8.37
N GLU A 211 15.79 39.77 7.35
CA GLU A 211 15.38 40.83 6.42
C GLU A 211 14.63 41.97 7.13
N LEU A 212 13.76 41.64 8.09
CA LEU A 212 13.06 42.62 8.91
C LEU A 212 14.00 43.39 9.83
N ALA A 213 14.99 42.72 10.42
CA ALA A 213 16.01 43.38 11.24
C ALA A 213 16.86 44.36 10.39
N ASP A 214 17.25 43.95 9.18
CA ASP A 214 17.99 44.79 8.24
C ASP A 214 17.17 45.96 7.70
N ALA A 215 15.86 45.77 7.49
CA ALA A 215 14.96 46.87 7.12
C ALA A 215 14.83 47.88 8.27
N ARG A 216 14.68 47.41 9.51
CA ARG A 216 14.61 48.27 10.70
C ARG A 216 15.90 49.05 10.91
N SER A 217 17.06 48.40 10.84
CA SER A 217 18.36 49.07 11.01
C SER A 217 18.60 50.14 9.93
N ARG A 218 18.20 49.90 8.68
CA ARG A 218 18.24 50.89 7.60
C ARG A 218 17.30 52.07 7.87
N TYR A 219 16.08 51.81 8.32
CA TYR A 219 15.12 52.86 8.66
C TYR A 219 15.62 53.72 9.82
N ASP A 220 16.14 53.11 10.88
CA ASP A 220 16.74 53.79 12.04
C ASP A 220 17.98 54.61 11.63
N GLY A 221 18.79 54.11 10.70
CA GLY A 221 19.92 54.85 10.14
C GLY A 221 19.47 56.08 9.34
N LEU A 222 18.43 55.94 8.50
CA LEU A 222 17.87 57.04 7.74
C LEU A 222 17.18 58.09 8.62
N SER A 223 16.45 57.67 9.66
CA SER A 223 15.80 58.59 10.60
C SER A 223 16.81 59.43 11.37
N LYS A 224 17.90 58.82 11.85
CA LYS A 224 19.02 59.54 12.48
C LYS A 224 19.69 60.53 11.54
N ARG A 225 19.96 60.14 10.29
CA ARG A 225 20.53 61.03 9.27
C ARG A 225 19.60 62.21 8.96
N LEU A 226 18.29 61.96 8.86
CA LEU A 226 17.31 63.02 8.64
C LEU A 226 17.27 64.00 9.82
N LEU A 227 17.33 63.52 11.07
CA LEU A 227 17.42 64.39 12.24
C LEU A 227 18.68 65.26 12.20
N GLN A 228 19.86 64.67 11.95
CA GLN A 228 21.12 65.40 11.82
C GLN A 228 21.09 66.45 10.71
N GLU A 229 20.53 66.11 9.55
CA GLU A 229 20.38 67.03 8.43
C GLU A 229 19.44 68.19 8.79
N THR A 230 18.33 67.92 9.48
CA THR A 230 17.43 68.98 9.94
C THR A 230 18.05 69.88 11.01
N GLU A 231 18.90 69.33 11.89
CA GLU A 231 19.69 70.12 12.85
C GLU A 231 20.71 70.99 12.12
N HIS A 232 21.43 70.44 11.15
CA HIS A 232 22.38 71.19 10.32
C HIS A 232 21.69 72.33 9.58
N GLN A 233 20.53 72.09 8.97
CA GLN A 233 19.73 73.11 8.30
C GLN A 233 19.26 74.21 9.27
N ARG A 234 18.83 73.86 10.49
CA ARG A 234 18.45 74.85 11.52
C ARG A 234 19.64 75.73 11.91
N HIS A 235 20.81 75.14 12.12
CA HIS A 235 22.02 75.89 12.44
C HIS A 235 22.48 76.79 11.28
N ALA A 236 22.43 76.31 10.04
CA ALA A 236 22.73 77.11 8.85
C ALA A 236 21.80 78.32 8.73
N LEU A 237 20.49 78.11 8.90
CA LEU A 237 19.50 79.20 8.88
C LEU A 237 19.68 80.18 10.05
N ALA A 238 20.04 79.71 11.24
CA ALA A 238 20.33 80.58 12.37
C ALA A 238 21.56 81.46 12.10
N ALA A 239 22.64 80.88 11.57
CA ALA A 239 23.84 81.62 11.20
C ALA A 239 23.59 82.65 10.09
N GLU A 240 22.77 82.32 9.09
CA GLU A 240 22.35 83.28 8.05
C GLU A 240 21.52 84.43 8.62
N ARG A 241 20.58 84.13 9.54
CA ARG A 241 19.79 85.16 10.24
C ARG A 241 20.68 86.08 11.06
N GLU A 242 21.65 85.55 11.79
CA GLU A 242 22.62 86.34 12.55
C GLU A 242 23.46 87.23 11.64
N ARG A 243 23.98 86.68 10.53
CA ARG A 243 24.72 87.48 9.52
C ARG A 243 23.87 88.61 8.96
N LEU A 244 22.63 88.33 8.55
CA LEU A 244 21.73 89.37 8.03
C LEU A 244 21.36 90.40 9.11
N ALA A 245 21.16 89.97 10.36
CA ALA A 245 20.90 90.87 11.48
C ALA A 245 22.09 91.80 11.76
N THR A 246 23.33 91.30 11.71
CA THR A 246 24.55 92.13 11.82
C THR A 246 24.67 93.12 10.67
N GLN A 247 24.43 92.69 9.43
CA GLN A 247 24.45 93.59 8.26
C GLN A 247 23.37 94.67 8.36
N PHE A 248 22.19 94.33 8.88
CA PHE A 248 21.11 95.29 9.12
C PHE A 248 21.47 96.30 10.20
N ALA A 249 22.05 95.85 11.32
CA ALA A 249 22.54 96.74 12.38
C ALA A 249 23.65 97.68 11.88
N ASP A 250 24.59 97.17 11.08
CA ASP A 250 25.64 97.97 10.44
C ASP A 250 25.06 98.98 9.44
N ALA A 251 24.07 98.58 8.63
CA ALA A 251 23.39 99.51 7.74
C ALA A 251 22.63 100.60 8.51
N GLN A 252 21.97 100.25 9.61
CA GLN A 252 21.24 101.18 10.47
C GLN A 252 22.18 102.18 11.16
N THR A 253 23.34 101.72 11.65
CA THR A 253 24.36 102.62 12.24
C THR A 253 24.96 103.56 11.20
N ARG A 254 25.17 103.11 9.96
CA ARG A 254 25.59 103.99 8.85
C ARG A 254 24.51 105.02 8.50
N ILE A 255 23.24 104.62 8.43
CA ILE A 255 22.12 105.54 8.16
C ILE A 255 22.06 106.61 9.26
N THR A 256 22.05 106.21 10.54
CA THR A 256 22.00 107.16 11.66
C THR A 256 23.23 108.08 11.71
N ALA A 257 24.42 107.60 11.35
CA ALA A 257 25.61 108.44 11.21
C ALA A 257 25.48 109.46 10.07
N LEU A 258 24.94 109.05 8.91
CA LEU A 258 24.66 109.95 7.78
C LEU A 258 23.55 110.97 8.10
N GLU A 259 22.52 110.56 8.84
CA GLU A 259 21.45 111.44 9.34
C GLU A 259 22.04 112.47 10.32
N GLY A 260 22.88 112.05 11.27
CA GLY A 260 23.56 112.97 12.19
C GLY A 260 24.53 113.94 11.49
N LEU A 261 25.27 113.49 10.47
CA LEU A 261 26.09 114.37 9.63
C LEU A 261 25.22 115.36 8.85
N ARG A 262 24.08 114.92 8.31
CA ARG A 262 23.14 115.79 7.62
C ARG A 262 22.56 116.85 8.57
N GLU A 263 22.17 116.48 9.79
CA GLU A 263 21.67 117.41 10.79
C GLU A 263 22.74 118.45 11.15
N ARG A 264 23.98 118.03 11.43
CA ARG A 264 25.10 118.94 11.66
C ARG A 264 25.35 119.90 10.49
N LEU A 265 25.37 119.40 9.26
CA LEU A 265 25.52 120.26 8.06
C LEU A 265 24.35 121.24 7.89
N LEU A 266 23.12 120.85 8.27
CA LEU A 266 21.97 121.75 8.25
C LEU A 266 22.06 122.83 9.34
N GLU A 267 22.57 122.48 10.52
CA GLU A 267 22.86 123.42 11.60
C GLU A 267 23.99 124.38 11.23
N GLU A 268 25.11 123.88 10.69
CA GLU A 268 26.21 124.69 10.16
C GLU A 268 25.70 125.68 9.11
N LEU A 269 24.92 125.23 8.11
CA LEU A 269 24.29 126.11 7.12
C LEU A 269 23.33 127.13 7.75
N ALA A 270 22.64 126.78 8.83
CA ALA A 270 21.78 127.72 9.56
C ALA A 270 22.61 128.80 10.28
N THR A 271 23.69 128.40 10.96
CA THR A 271 24.61 129.32 11.64
C THR A 271 25.35 130.21 10.65
N GLU A 272 25.79 129.69 9.49
CA GLU A 272 26.38 130.48 8.41
C GLU A 272 25.37 131.48 7.85
N ARG A 273 24.11 131.07 7.63
CA ARG A 273 23.05 132.00 7.21
C ARG A 273 22.80 133.08 8.24
N ASP A 274 22.78 132.75 9.53
CA ASP A 274 22.58 133.72 10.60
C ASP A 274 23.80 134.65 10.76
N ALA A 275 25.02 134.13 10.64
CA ALA A 275 26.24 134.94 10.57
C ALA A 275 26.25 135.86 9.34
N HIS A 276 25.82 135.37 8.17
CA HIS A 276 25.64 136.20 6.97
C HIS A 276 24.55 137.25 7.15
N ARG A 277 23.42 136.93 7.80
CA ARG A 277 22.38 137.90 8.14
C ARG A 277 22.90 138.96 9.10
N GLN A 278 23.68 138.58 10.11
CA GLN A 278 24.31 139.50 11.05
C GLN A 278 25.36 140.37 10.37
N ALA A 279 26.21 139.80 9.51
CA ALA A 279 27.19 140.55 8.73
C ALA A 279 26.52 141.51 7.74
N ALA A 280 25.42 141.10 7.09
CA ALA A 280 24.62 141.96 6.24
C ALA A 280 23.94 143.07 7.05
N ALA A 281 23.37 142.76 8.22
CA ALA A 281 22.81 143.77 9.12
C ALA A 281 23.89 144.75 9.64
N GLY A 282 25.09 144.25 9.96
CA GLY A 282 26.25 145.05 10.33
C GLY A 282 26.75 145.92 9.19
N ALA A 283 26.82 145.40 7.96
CA ALA A 283 27.17 146.17 6.77
C ALA A 283 26.11 147.24 6.45
N VAL A 284 24.82 146.94 6.65
CA VAL A 284 23.74 147.93 6.55
C VAL A 284 23.88 148.99 7.65
N ALA A 285 24.16 148.60 8.90
CA ALA A 285 24.40 149.54 10.00
C ALA A 285 25.63 150.43 9.75
N LEU A 286 26.71 149.87 9.18
CA LEU A 286 27.87 150.65 8.75
C LEU A 286 27.52 151.54 7.56
N ALA A 287 26.71 151.08 6.61
CA ALA A 287 26.24 151.89 5.49
C ALA A 287 25.35 153.05 5.97
N THR A 288 24.51 152.85 6.99
CA THR A 288 23.73 153.92 7.62
C THR A 288 24.64 154.89 8.38
N VAL A 289 25.63 154.40 9.13
CA VAL A 289 26.63 155.28 9.78
C VAL A 289 27.45 156.08 8.76
N VAL A 290 27.88 155.45 7.65
CA VAL A 290 28.58 156.16 6.57
C VAL A 290 27.65 157.14 5.86
N ALA A 291 26.36 156.82 5.72
CA ALA A 291 25.37 157.76 5.20
C ALA A 291 25.18 158.94 6.16
N GLU A 292 25.12 158.71 7.48
CA GLU A 292 25.07 159.75 8.51
C GLU A 292 26.36 160.60 8.53
N GLN A 293 27.54 159.99 8.40
CA GLN A 293 28.81 160.71 8.27
C GLN A 293 28.87 161.54 6.98
N ARG A 294 28.36 161.03 5.86
CA ARG A 294 28.21 161.80 4.61
C ARG A 294 27.18 162.92 4.79
N HIS A 295 26.10 162.69 5.53
CA HIS A 295 25.10 163.70 5.84
C HIS A 295 25.67 164.80 6.75
N ALA A 296 26.56 164.45 7.69
CA ALA A 296 27.30 165.39 8.55
C ALA A 296 28.38 166.16 7.78
N LEU A 297 29.08 165.50 6.83
CA LEU A 297 30.02 166.17 5.93
C LEU A 297 29.31 167.11 4.94
N GLN A 298 28.14 166.73 4.45
CA GLN A 298 27.28 167.60 3.65
C GLN A 298 26.74 168.77 4.49
N ALA A 299 26.38 168.56 5.75
CA ALA A 299 25.97 169.62 6.68
C ALA A 299 27.11 170.59 7.05
N LEU A 300 28.37 170.15 7.01
CA LEU A 300 29.54 171.02 7.15
C LEU A 300 29.88 171.76 5.86
N GLN A 301 29.63 171.16 4.68
CA GLN A 301 29.80 171.81 3.38
C GLN A 301 28.72 172.88 3.10
N THR A 302 27.53 172.81 3.71
CA THR A 302 26.47 173.80 3.53
C THR A 302 26.65 175.11 4.30
N LEU A 303 27.66 175.22 5.17
CA LEU A 303 27.94 176.44 5.95
C LEU A 303 28.99 177.38 5.34
N GLN A 304 29.62 177.07 4.19
CA GLN A 304 30.78 177.87 3.72
C GLN A 304 30.80 178.41 2.27
N ALA A 305 29.84 178.15 1.38
CA ALA A 305 29.68 178.97 0.14
C ALA A 305 28.43 178.63 -0.69
N ARG A 306 27.82 179.66 -1.29
CA ARG A 306 26.80 179.67 -2.36
C ARG A 306 27.23 180.77 -3.38
N PRO A 307 26.76 180.87 -4.65
CA PRO A 307 25.78 180.05 -5.39
C PRO A 307 26.08 179.75 -6.89
N ALA A 308 25.11 179.06 -7.55
CA ALA A 308 24.77 178.92 -9.01
C ALA A 308 24.85 177.45 -9.53
N ALA A 309 23.76 176.69 -9.78
CA ALA A 309 22.65 176.76 -10.78
C ALA A 309 23.15 176.45 -12.22
N HIS A 310 22.65 175.51 -13.06
CA HIS A 310 21.28 174.99 -13.37
C HIS A 310 21.36 173.57 -14.04
N ALA A 311 20.46 172.62 -13.72
CA ALA A 311 19.27 172.13 -14.50
C ALA A 311 19.59 171.34 -15.80
N THR A 312 19.13 170.09 -16.03
CA THR A 312 17.76 169.63 -16.39
C THR A 312 17.62 168.10 -16.14
N GLN A 313 16.65 167.59 -15.36
CA GLN A 313 15.32 167.04 -15.72
C GLN A 313 15.20 166.24 -17.04
N SER A 314 14.78 164.96 -16.97
CA SER A 314 13.40 164.54 -17.29
C SER A 314 13.23 163.01 -17.43
N ALA A 315 12.11 162.51 -16.87
CA ALA A 315 11.23 161.41 -17.33
C ALA A 315 11.79 159.99 -17.57
N ALA A 316 11.09 158.86 -17.46
CA ALA A 316 9.79 158.37 -16.98
C ALA A 316 9.59 157.01 -17.70
N GLN A 317 8.62 156.21 -17.23
CA GLN A 317 7.98 155.05 -17.91
C GLN A 317 8.65 153.68 -17.67
N LYS A 318 8.04 152.80 -16.87
CA LYS A 318 6.90 151.88 -17.18
C LYS A 318 7.31 150.72 -18.13
N ARG A 319 7.47 149.52 -17.54
CA ARG A 319 6.77 148.20 -17.78
C ARG A 319 6.31 147.86 -19.22
N PRO A 320 6.06 146.58 -19.64
CA PRO A 320 6.05 145.29 -18.90
C PRO A 320 6.49 144.01 -19.71
N ALA A 321 6.34 142.82 -19.07
CA ALA A 321 5.80 141.54 -19.59
C ALA A 321 6.50 140.82 -20.78
N ARG A 322 6.57 139.50 -20.95
CA ARG A 322 5.88 138.26 -20.48
C ARG A 322 6.82 137.11 -20.94
N HIS A 323 7.20 136.13 -20.10
CA HIS A 323 6.56 134.82 -19.87
C HIS A 323 6.55 133.81 -21.06
N PRO A 324 6.55 132.48 -20.77
CA PRO A 324 7.40 131.41 -21.35
C PRO A 324 6.53 130.46 -22.24
N PRO A 325 6.69 129.11 -22.46
CA PRO A 325 6.99 128.03 -21.48
C PRO A 325 7.67 126.71 -21.99
N ALA A 326 7.80 125.76 -21.04
CA ALA A 326 7.65 124.28 -21.14
C ALA A 326 8.76 123.43 -21.81
N ARG A 327 9.49 122.62 -21.05
CA ARG A 327 9.21 121.19 -20.67
C ARG A 327 9.22 120.23 -21.87
N HIS A 328 10.19 119.30 -21.88
CA HIS A 328 9.93 117.91 -22.24
C HIS A 328 10.83 116.96 -21.43
N ALA A 329 10.17 116.02 -20.77
CA ALA A 329 10.73 114.75 -20.31
C ALA A 329 10.55 113.70 -21.42
N GLY A 330 11.45 112.72 -21.51
CA GLY A 330 11.22 111.51 -22.27
C GLY A 330 12.42 110.55 -22.24
N PRO A 331 12.19 109.22 -22.16
CA PRO A 331 13.06 108.27 -21.47
C PRO A 331 13.89 107.38 -22.42
N GLY A 332 15.05 106.93 -21.94
CA GLY A 332 15.93 106.00 -22.64
C GLY A 332 15.55 104.52 -22.44
N HIS A 333 15.51 103.82 -23.57
CA HIS A 333 15.42 102.37 -23.74
C HIS A 333 16.66 101.60 -23.24
N ALA A 334 16.44 100.40 -22.70
CA ALA A 334 17.20 99.16 -22.95
C ALA A 334 16.40 97.99 -22.32
N ALA A 335 15.83 97.01 -23.03
CA ALA A 335 16.38 96.00 -23.94
C ALA A 335 17.27 94.93 -23.25
N ALA A 336 16.76 93.68 -23.19
CA ALA A 336 17.45 92.36 -23.26
C ALA A 336 16.60 91.30 -22.51
N ILE A 337 15.88 90.38 -23.16
CA ILE A 337 16.30 89.12 -23.84
C ILE A 337 16.59 87.95 -22.88
N ALA A 338 16.02 86.80 -23.25
CA ALA A 338 16.37 85.39 -22.95
C ALA A 338 15.29 84.66 -22.11
N ALA A 339 14.42 83.87 -22.74
CA ALA A 339 14.62 82.51 -23.28
C ALA A 339 14.40 81.40 -22.23
N ALA A 340 13.58 80.43 -22.63
CA ALA A 340 12.95 79.36 -21.86
C ALA A 340 13.93 78.29 -21.31
N PRO A 341 13.44 77.23 -20.62
CA PRO A 341 12.98 76.07 -21.39
C PRO A 341 11.73 75.33 -20.87
N ARG A 342 11.18 74.55 -21.81
CA ARG A 342 10.07 73.59 -21.74
C ARG A 342 10.29 72.47 -20.72
N ALA A 343 9.18 71.92 -20.20
CA ALA A 343 9.10 70.54 -19.69
C ALA A 343 8.24 69.69 -20.64
N ARG A 344 8.77 68.54 -21.06
CA ARG A 344 8.07 67.50 -21.83
C ARG A 344 8.22 66.15 -21.13
N SER A 345 7.13 65.39 -21.17
CA SER A 345 7.00 63.93 -21.08
C SER A 345 7.40 63.20 -19.79
N ARG A 346 6.42 62.52 -19.19
CA ARG A 346 6.62 61.16 -18.68
C ARG A 346 5.41 60.30 -19.03
N ALA A 347 5.60 59.40 -19.99
CA ALA A 347 4.72 58.30 -20.30
C ALA A 347 4.83 57.24 -19.20
N SER A 348 3.71 56.83 -18.62
CA SER A 348 3.63 55.66 -17.75
C SER A 348 3.21 54.45 -18.56
N ARG A 349 4.13 53.49 -18.57
CA ARG A 349 4.17 52.25 -19.31
C ARG A 349 3.20 51.24 -18.69
N THR A 350 2.58 50.47 -19.58
CA THR A 350 1.81 49.26 -19.38
C THR A 350 2.59 48.20 -18.59
N ARG A 351 1.92 47.51 -17.65
CA ARG A 351 2.41 46.24 -17.07
C ARG A 351 1.36 45.16 -17.31
N LYS A 352 1.71 44.28 -18.24
CA LYS A 352 1.10 42.98 -18.52
C LYS A 352 1.54 42.03 -17.40
N SER A 353 0.62 41.28 -16.80
CA SER A 353 0.90 40.10 -15.98
C SER A 353 0.39 38.86 -16.71
N PRO A 354 1.20 37.80 -16.86
CA PRO A 354 0.74 36.52 -17.38
C PRO A 354 0.17 35.64 -16.26
N THR A 355 -0.72 34.76 -16.69
CA THR A 355 -1.27 33.56 -16.05
C THR A 355 -0.19 32.60 -15.51
N SER A 356 -0.44 32.00 -14.34
CA SER A 356 -0.52 30.55 -14.07
C SER A 356 -0.65 30.30 -12.58
#